data_AF-A0A2X2SWW7-F1
#
_entry.id   AF-A0A2X2SWW7-F1
#
_cell.length_a   1.000
_cell.length_b   1.000
_cell.length_c   1.000
_cell.angle_alpha   90.00
_cell.angle_beta   90.00
_cell.angle_gamma   90.00
#
_symmetry.space_group_name_H-M   'P 1'
#
loop_
_entity.id
_entity.type
_entity.pdbx_description
1 polymer ?
#
loop_
_entity_poly.entity_id
_entity_poly.type
_entity_poly.pdbx_seq_one_letter_code
_entity_poly.pdbx_strand_id
1 'polypeptide(L)'
;MPIVSRMVDSIRGDYQLKVALTNQTKVREAVLPFHIVQITAGPHANIVTEDGQRLFVGDERNGLRLTGITADSVQFGGKENIAVKW
;
A
#
# COMPACT_ATOMS: atom_id res chain seq x y z
N MET A 1 -27.83 -34.78 -6.65
CA MET A 1 -27.59 -33.59 -7.49
C MET A 1 -27.13 -32.46 -6.58
N PRO A 2 -25.97 -31.83 -6.82
CA PRO A 2 -25.35 -30.89 -5.88
C PRO A 2 -25.75 -29.44 -6.22
N ILE A 3 -25.85 -28.58 -5.20
CA ILE A 3 -25.11 -27.32 -5.07
C ILE A 3 -25.44 -26.71 -3.70
N VAL A 4 -24.49 -26.79 -2.77
CA VAL A 4 -24.59 -26.15 -1.46
C VAL A 4 -23.93 -24.77 -1.55
N SER A 5 -24.72 -23.77 -1.18
CA SER A 5 -24.40 -22.43 -0.68
C SER A 5 -23.29 -21.61 -1.35
N ARG A 6 -23.75 -20.53 -1.98
CA ARG A 6 -23.01 -19.28 -2.19
C ARG A 6 -22.77 -18.61 -0.83
N MET A 7 -21.63 -18.91 -0.19
CA MET A 7 -21.11 -18.13 0.93
C MET A 7 -20.16 -17.10 0.34
N VAL A 8 -20.63 -15.87 0.17
CA VAL A 8 -19.76 -14.71 -0.02
C VAL A 8 -19.74 -14.03 1.32
N ASP A 9 -18.79 -14.43 2.16
CA ASP A 9 -18.49 -13.69 3.38
C ASP A 9 -18.02 -12.30 2.97
N SER A 10 -18.86 -11.31 3.28
CA SER A 10 -18.52 -9.91 3.14
C SER A 10 -17.38 -9.60 4.10
N ILE A 11 -16.16 -9.47 3.60
CA ILE A 11 -15.06 -8.90 4.38
C ILE A 11 -15.32 -7.39 4.46
N ARG A 12 -16.15 -7.01 5.43
CA ARG A 12 -16.14 -5.68 6.04
C ARG A 12 -14.87 -5.60 6.88
N GLY A 13 -13.93 -4.80 6.42
CA GLY A 13 -12.82 -4.31 7.23
C GLY A 13 -12.91 -2.80 7.33
N ASP A 14 -13.84 -2.30 8.15
CA ASP A 14 -13.77 -0.93 8.65
C ASP A 14 -12.50 -0.81 9.52
N TYR A 15 -11.37 -0.48 8.91
CA TYR A 15 -10.16 -0.16 9.64
C TYR A 15 -10.00 1.36 9.73
N GLN A 16 -10.75 1.93 10.67
CA GLN A 16 -10.40 3.22 11.25
C GLN A 16 -9.14 3.01 12.10
N LEU A 17 -7.95 3.35 11.60
CA LEU A 17 -6.73 3.34 12.40
C LEU A 17 -6.07 4.72 12.37
N LYS A 18 -6.52 5.55 13.33
CA LYS A 18 -5.69 6.55 13.99
C LYS A 18 -4.61 5.79 14.77
N VAL A 19 -3.34 5.80 14.37
CA VAL A 19 -2.26 5.44 15.32
C VAL A 19 -1.00 6.26 15.06
N ALA A 20 -0.53 6.86 16.15
CA ALA A 20 0.70 7.64 16.25
C ALA A 20 1.93 6.75 16.02
N LEU A 21 2.84 7.23 15.17
CA LEU A 21 4.07 6.54 14.80
C LEU A 21 5.15 6.77 15.88
N THR A 22 5.23 5.91 16.89
CA THR A 22 6.40 5.86 17.78
C THR A 22 7.39 4.85 17.22
N ASN A 23 8.32 5.30 16.39
CA ASN A 23 9.49 4.52 16.03
C ASN A 23 10.73 5.42 16.03
N GLN A 24 11.75 5.03 16.78
CA GLN A 24 12.98 5.80 17.04
C GLN A 24 13.95 5.82 15.83
N THR A 25 13.39 5.97 14.63
CA THR A 25 14.11 6.38 13.42
C THR A 25 13.43 7.66 13.03
N LYS A 26 14.10 8.83 13.15
CA LYS A 26 13.52 10.17 12.91
C LYS A 26 12.38 10.09 11.89
N VAL A 27 11.15 10.13 12.38
CA VAL A 27 9.94 10.11 11.55
C VAL A 27 9.95 11.43 10.81
N ARG A 28 10.68 11.48 9.69
CA ARG A 28 10.34 12.43 8.65
C ARG A 28 9.08 11.84 8.06
N GLU A 29 7.95 12.49 8.34
CA GLU A 29 6.72 12.29 7.58
C GLU A 29 7.07 12.62 6.13
N ALA A 30 7.53 11.61 5.39
CA ALA A 30 7.81 11.74 3.97
C ALA A 30 6.45 11.85 3.31
N VAL A 31 6.05 13.09 3.03
CA VAL A 31 4.81 13.38 2.34
C VAL A 31 4.97 12.88 0.91
N LEU A 32 4.27 11.78 0.59
CA LEU A 32 4.19 11.33 -0.80
C LEU A 32 3.46 12.40 -1.64
N PRO A 33 3.88 12.63 -2.89
CA PRO A 33 3.21 13.56 -3.80
C PRO A 33 1.89 13.00 -4.38
N PHE A 34 1.39 11.89 -3.84
CA PHE A 34 0.13 11.24 -4.17
C PHE A 34 -0.37 10.43 -2.97
N HIS A 35 -1.68 10.20 -2.93
CA HIS A 35 -2.31 9.37 -1.91
C HIS A 35 -2.46 7.92 -2.40
N ILE A 36 -2.12 6.97 -1.54
CA ILE A 36 -2.35 5.54 -1.77
C ILE A 36 -3.69 5.20 -1.12
N VAL A 37 -4.64 4.69 -1.92
CA VAL A 37 -5.98 4.32 -1.45
C VAL A 37 -6.15 2.81 -1.26
N GLN A 38 -5.29 2.01 -1.90
CA GLN A 38 -5.28 0.56 -1.72
C GLN A 38 -3.87 0.00 -1.89
N ILE A 39 -3.55 -1.02 -1.11
CA ILE A 39 -2.32 -1.81 -1.20
C ILE A 39 -2.70 -3.28 -1.35
N THR A 40 -2.03 -3.98 -2.25
CA THR A 40 -2.16 -5.43 -2.44
C THR A 40 -0.76 -6.02 -2.35
N ALA A 41 -0.56 -6.96 -1.44
CA ALA A 41 0.70 -7.68 -1.26
C ALA A 41 0.66 -9.08 -1.90
N GLY A 42 1.81 -9.72 -2.07
CA GLY A 42 1.94 -11.07 -2.62
C GLY A 42 2.47 -11.12 -4.07
N PRO A 43 2.25 -12.22 -4.82
CA PRO A 43 2.85 -12.43 -6.15
C PRO A 43 2.48 -11.37 -7.20
N HIS A 44 1.37 -10.66 -7.01
CA HIS A 44 0.89 -9.59 -7.88
C HIS A 44 0.76 -8.27 -7.12
N ALA A 45 1.77 -7.97 -6.31
CA ALA A 45 1.72 -6.80 -5.45
C ALA A 45 1.60 -5.51 -6.26
N ASN A 46 0.68 -4.65 -5.83
CA ASN A 46 0.42 -3.36 -6.45
C ASN A 46 -0.12 -2.37 -5.41
N ILE A 47 0.02 -1.09 -5.73
CA ILE A 47 -0.69 -0.01 -5.05
C ILE A 47 -1.67 0.64 -6.01
N VAL A 48 -2.77 1.15 -5.47
CA VAL A 48 -3.72 1.99 -6.20
C VAL A 48 -3.65 3.38 -5.59
N THR A 49 -3.48 4.37 -6.45
CA THR A 49 -3.48 5.79 -6.06
C THR A 49 -4.89 6.38 -6.17
N GLU A 50 -5.12 7.53 -5.55
CA GLU A 50 -6.43 8.19 -5.49
C GLU A 50 -7.05 8.48 -6.86
N ASP A 51 -6.24 8.72 -7.90
CA ASP A 51 -6.71 8.92 -9.27
C ASP A 51 -7.06 7.60 -10.00
N GLY A 52 -6.99 6.46 -9.31
CA GLY A 52 -7.26 5.13 -9.83
C GLY A 52 -6.08 4.48 -10.56
N GLN A 53 -4.92 5.14 -10.66
CA GLN A 53 -3.75 4.52 -11.28
C GLN A 53 -3.22 3.39 -10.39
N ARG A 54 -2.93 2.26 -11.02
CA ARG A 54 -2.24 1.11 -10.41
C ARG A 54 -0.75 1.19 -10.70
N LEU A 55 0.07 1.01 -9.67
CA LEU A 55 1.53 0.93 -9.78
C LEU A 55 2.01 -0.43 -9.26
N PHE A 56 2.92 -1.03 -10.02
CA PHE A 56 3.60 -2.29 -9.72
C PHE A 56 5.07 -2.04 -9.38
N VAL A 57 5.73 -3.04 -8.80
CA VAL A 57 7.18 -2.97 -8.56
C VAL A 57 7.92 -2.72 -9.87
N GLY A 58 8.71 -1.65 -9.89
CA GLY A 58 9.42 -1.14 -11.07
C GLY A 58 8.80 0.14 -11.65
N ASP A 59 7.51 0.40 -11.42
CA ASP A 59 6.83 1.58 -11.94
C ASP A 59 7.27 2.84 -11.21
N GLU A 60 7.27 3.96 -11.94
CA GLU A 60 7.67 5.26 -11.43
C GLU A 60 6.55 6.29 -11.57
N ARG A 61 6.35 7.08 -10.52
CA ARG A 61 5.38 8.17 -10.48
C ARG A 61 5.94 9.35 -9.70
N ASN A 62 5.85 10.55 -10.27
CA ASN A 62 6.33 11.79 -9.64
C ASN A 62 7.79 11.70 -9.14
N GLY A 63 8.65 10.95 -9.83
CA GLY A 63 10.06 10.73 -9.46
C GLY A 63 10.28 9.73 -8.32
N LEU A 64 9.23 9.02 -7.89
CA LEU A 64 9.31 7.91 -6.95
C LEU A 64 9.01 6.60 -7.67
N ARG A 65 9.97 5.67 -7.61
CA ARG A 65 9.84 4.32 -8.16
C ARG A 65 9.40 3.36 -7.08
N LEU A 66 8.35 2.58 -7.32
CA LEU A 66 7.96 1.50 -6.43
C LEU A 66 9.00 0.38 -6.50
N THR A 67 9.76 0.19 -5.43
CA THR A 67 10.85 -0.81 -5.38
C THR A 67 10.45 -2.11 -4.70
N GLY A 68 9.41 -2.07 -3.85
CA GLY A 68 8.97 -3.26 -3.14
C GLY A 68 7.67 -3.04 -2.37
N ILE A 69 6.94 -4.13 -2.18
CA ILE A 69 5.76 -4.21 -1.32
C ILE A 69 5.94 -5.45 -0.44
N THR A 70 6.03 -5.26 0.86
CA THR A 70 6.05 -6.32 1.88
C THR A 70 4.66 -6.49 2.49
N ALA A 71 4.55 -7.33 3.52
CA ALA A 71 3.30 -7.50 4.26
C ALA A 71 2.88 -6.23 5.04
N ASP A 72 3.84 -5.38 5.38
CA ASP A 72 3.72 -4.27 6.32
C ASP A 72 4.33 -2.95 5.80
N SER A 73 4.92 -2.93 4.60
CA SER A 73 5.59 -1.75 4.07
C SER A 73 5.68 -1.67 2.54
N VAL A 74 5.67 -0.46 2.01
CA VAL A 74 5.80 -0.12 0.60
C VAL A 74 7.04 0.73 0.52
N GLN A 75 7.93 0.34 -0.37
CA GLN A 75 9.22 0.97 -0.54
C GLN A 75 9.22 1.72 -1.87
N PHE A 76 9.63 2.99 -1.80
CA PHE A 76 9.87 3.84 -2.94
C PHE A 76 11.34 4.24 -2.99
N GLY A 77 11.94 4.10 -4.16
CA GLY A 77 13.26 4.65 -4.49
C GLY A 77 13.14 5.95 -5.27
N GLY A 78 14.09 6.87 -5.10
CA GLY A 78 14.09 8.15 -5.79
C GLY A 78 15.28 8.99 -5.35
N LYS A 79 15.08 10.32 -5.23
CA LYS A 79 16.10 11.21 -4.63
C LYS A 79 16.41 10.81 -3.19
N GLU A 80 15.39 10.37 -2.46
CA GLU A 80 15.50 9.76 -1.14
C GLU A 80 14.69 8.46 -1.15
N ASN A 81 15.17 7.44 -0.45
CA ASN A 81 14.42 6.21 -0.29
C ASN A 81 13.36 6.41 0.80
N ILE A 82 12.11 6.08 0.49
CA ILE A 82 10.96 6.26 1.37
C ILE A 82 10.35 4.89 1.63
N ALA A 83 10.09 4.58 2.90
CA ALA A 83 9.35 3.40 3.29
C ALA A 83 8.08 3.84 4.04
N VAL A 84 6.92 3.47 3.50
CA VAL A 84 5.62 3.70 4.12
C VAL A 84 5.20 2.40 4.79
N LYS A 85 4.98 2.43 6.10
CA LYS A 85 4.45 1.28 6.86
C LYS A 85 2.94 1.43 7.04
N TRP A 86 2.18 0.34 6.98
CA TRP A 86 0.74 0.29 7.27
C TRP A 86 0.38 -0.87 8.19
#